data_AF-A0A7C3HTG8-F1
#
_entry.id   AF-A0A7C3HTG8-F1
#
_cell.length_a   1.000
_cell.length_b   1.000
_cell.length_c   1.000
_cell.angle_alpha   90.00
_cell.angle_beta   90.00
_cell.angle_gamma   90.00
#
_symmetry.space_group_name_H-M   'P 1'
#
loop_
_entity.id
_entity.type
_entity.pdbx_description
1 polymer ?
#
loop_
_entity_poly.entity_id
_entity_poly.type
_entity_poly.pdbx_seq_one_letter_code
_entity_poly.pdbx_strand_id
1 'polypeptide(L)'
;MRRNAAARTRQPLGGGPRDRNPAGPGRPQRRGNRRGARSFADRHEEPPAPRPPAAGGGAQLGRCVVSGDQRLVAGLYCREVLELLSAYLDGELDEARRRQVESHVAGCDWCERFGASFAAVVRALRENIAAPTPLDPERASRLASRLASEARR
;
A
#
# COMPACT_ATOMS: atom_id res chain seq x y z
N MET A 1 65.85 29.34 -32.47
CA MET A 1 66.51 28.16 -33.07
C MET A 1 66.12 26.95 -32.21
N ARG A 2 65.65 25.78 -32.63
CA ARG A 2 65.37 25.09 -33.91
C ARG A 2 64.40 23.94 -33.52
N ARG A 3 63.24 23.82 -34.16
CA ARG A 3 62.87 22.77 -35.13
C ARG A 3 62.92 21.30 -34.64
N ASN A 4 61.72 20.73 -34.48
CA ASN A 4 61.11 19.64 -35.27
C ASN A 4 61.79 18.24 -35.41
N ALA A 5 60.91 17.24 -35.17
CA ALA A 5 60.55 16.11 -36.04
C ALA A 5 61.37 14.80 -36.04
N ALA A 6 60.68 13.69 -35.73
CA ALA A 6 60.45 12.51 -36.60
C ALA A 6 59.54 11.51 -35.82
N ALA A 7 58.29 11.24 -36.22
CA ALA A 7 57.85 10.29 -37.25
C ALA A 7 58.47 8.88 -37.06
N ARG A 8 57.70 7.79 -36.86
CA ARG A 8 56.89 7.12 -37.90
C ARG A 8 55.87 6.10 -37.32
N THR A 9 54.61 6.31 -37.67
CA THR A 9 53.64 5.38 -38.31
C THR A 9 53.78 3.85 -38.21
N ARG A 10 52.67 3.18 -37.79
CA ARG A 10 52.03 2.05 -38.50
C ARG A 10 50.49 2.03 -38.34
N GLN A 11 49.84 2.52 -39.40
CA GLN A 11 48.61 2.13 -40.13
C GLN A 11 47.52 1.15 -39.61
N PRO A 12 46.32 1.18 -40.23
CA PRO A 12 45.00 1.03 -39.60
C PRO A 12 44.25 -0.25 -40.01
N LEU A 13 43.06 -0.48 -39.44
CA LEU A 13 42.05 -1.39 -39.99
C LEU A 13 40.70 -0.66 -40.14
N GLY A 14 40.05 -0.92 -41.28
CA GLY A 14 38.97 -0.14 -41.89
C GLY A 14 37.58 -0.27 -41.26
N GLY A 15 36.64 0.50 -41.80
CA GLY A 15 35.23 0.44 -41.40
C GLY A 15 34.31 1.49 -42.04
N GLY A 16 34.18 1.45 -43.37
CA GLY A 16 32.94 1.65 -44.17
C GLY A 16 32.04 2.90 -44.03
N PRO A 17 31.51 3.44 -45.16
CA PRO A 17 30.63 4.60 -45.19
C PRO A 17 29.19 4.32 -44.71
N ARG A 18 28.55 5.38 -44.22
CA ARG A 18 27.17 5.40 -43.71
C ARG A 18 26.16 5.32 -44.86
N ASP A 19 25.37 4.25 -44.86
CA ASP A 19 24.23 4.10 -45.76
C ASP A 19 23.11 5.08 -45.41
N ARG A 20 22.66 5.81 -46.44
CA ARG A 20 21.47 6.66 -46.42
C ARG A 20 20.25 5.76 -46.46
N ASN A 21 19.44 5.79 -45.41
CA ASN A 21 18.17 5.08 -45.37
C ASN A 21 17.11 5.83 -46.20
N PRO A 22 16.47 5.20 -47.20
CA PRO A 22 15.42 5.83 -48.00
C PRO A 22 14.04 5.83 -47.32
N ALA A 23 13.34 6.95 -47.53
CA ALA A 23 11.89 7.17 -47.53
C ALA A 23 10.97 6.09 -46.93
N GLY A 24 10.52 6.31 -45.69
CA GLY A 24 9.30 5.71 -45.16
C GLY A 24 8.05 6.54 -45.50
N PRO A 25 6.87 5.93 -45.69
CA PRO A 25 5.70 6.63 -46.21
C PRO A 25 4.99 7.50 -45.16
N GLY A 26 4.70 8.75 -45.57
CA GLY A 26 3.52 9.56 -45.26
C GLY A 26 2.98 9.61 -43.83
N ARG A 27 3.32 10.67 -43.08
CA ARG A 27 2.48 11.13 -41.96
C ARG A 27 1.21 11.77 -42.53
N PRO A 28 -0.01 11.33 -42.19
CA PRO A 28 -1.21 12.07 -42.54
C PRO A 28 -1.27 13.36 -41.72
N GLN A 29 -1.29 14.51 -42.41
CA GLN A 29 -1.51 15.81 -41.80
C GLN A 29 -2.94 15.84 -41.22
N ARG A 30 -3.06 16.00 -39.90
CA ARG A 30 -4.36 16.22 -39.25
C ARG A 30 -4.93 17.55 -39.70
N ARG A 31 -5.87 17.46 -40.66
CA ARG A 31 -6.71 18.57 -41.12
C ARG A 31 -7.46 19.17 -39.93
N GLY A 32 -7.23 20.45 -39.68
CA GLY A 32 -7.79 21.20 -38.57
C GLY A 32 -9.32 21.22 -38.59
N ASN A 33 -9.92 20.85 -37.46
CA ASN A 33 -11.31 21.14 -37.11
C ASN A 33 -11.30 22.42 -36.25
N ARG A 34 -11.61 23.57 -36.88
CA ARG A 34 -11.96 24.80 -36.17
C ARG A 34 -13.38 24.65 -35.64
N ARG A 35 -13.53 24.26 -34.38
CA ARG A 35 -14.78 24.44 -33.63
C ARG A 35 -14.46 24.95 -32.22
N GLY A 36 -14.82 26.21 -32.00
CA GLY A 36 -15.15 26.77 -30.69
C GLY A 36 -13.96 27.18 -29.82
N ALA A 37 -13.50 28.42 -29.99
CA ALA A 37 -12.88 29.14 -28.88
C ALA A 37 -13.94 29.34 -27.80
N ARG A 38 -13.86 28.57 -26.72
CA ARG A 38 -14.52 28.89 -25.44
C ARG A 38 -13.40 29.11 -24.43
N SER A 39 -13.47 30.26 -23.76
CA SER A 39 -12.49 30.80 -22.81
C SER A 39 -12.09 29.79 -21.73
N PHE A 40 -10.78 29.62 -21.54
CA PHE A 40 -10.12 28.83 -20.49
C PHE A 40 -10.05 29.59 -19.15
N ALA A 41 -11.15 30.18 -18.71
CA ALA A 41 -11.25 30.73 -17.36
C ALA A 41 -12.44 30.05 -16.67
N ASP A 42 -12.16 29.44 -15.52
CA ASP A 42 -13.13 28.82 -14.60
C ASP A 42 -13.61 27.40 -14.96
N ARG A 43 -12.67 26.45 -14.96
CA ARG A 43 -12.96 25.10 -14.47
C ARG A 43 -11.75 24.55 -13.72
N HIS A 44 -11.77 24.66 -12.40
CA HIS A 44 -10.90 23.87 -11.53
C HIS A 44 -11.40 22.43 -11.54
N GLU A 45 -11.04 21.67 -12.57
CA GLU A 45 -11.09 20.21 -12.52
C GLU A 45 -9.85 19.74 -11.73
N GLU A 46 -10.09 19.17 -10.56
CA GLU A 46 -9.05 18.57 -9.72
C GLU A 46 -8.41 17.41 -10.50
N PRO A 47 -7.07 17.37 -10.65
CA PRO A 47 -6.42 16.28 -11.38
C PRO A 47 -6.66 14.94 -10.65
N PRO A 48 -6.94 13.83 -11.37
CA PRO A 48 -7.12 12.54 -10.73
C PRO A 48 -5.84 12.16 -9.98
N ALA A 49 -6.02 11.68 -8.75
CA ALA A 49 -4.91 11.29 -7.88
C ALA A 49 -3.92 10.35 -8.60
N PRO A 50 -2.61 10.48 -8.32
CA PRO A 50 -1.61 9.57 -8.88
C PRO A 50 -1.95 8.12 -8.49
N ARG A 51 -1.89 7.23 -9.48
CA ARG A 51 -2.05 5.79 -9.24
C ARG A 51 -0.94 5.35 -8.28
N PRO A 52 -1.25 4.60 -7.20
CA PRO A 52 -0.19 4.06 -6.35
C PRO A 52 0.75 3.20 -7.21
N PRO A 53 2.06 3.17 -6.88
CA PRO A 53 2.99 2.32 -7.60
C PRO A 53 2.48 0.87 -7.54
N ALA A 54 2.53 0.19 -8.68
CA ALA A 54 2.32 -1.26 -8.72
C ALA A 54 3.21 -1.88 -7.65
N ALA A 55 2.60 -2.57 -6.68
CA ALA A 55 3.29 -3.25 -5.61
C ALA A 55 4.26 -4.28 -6.22
N GLY A 56 5.49 -3.83 -6.46
CA GLY A 56 6.60 -4.68 -6.86
C GLY A 56 7.17 -5.36 -5.63
N GLY A 57 7.32 -6.68 -5.70
CA GLY A 57 8.17 -7.45 -4.79
C GLY A 57 7.51 -7.94 -3.50
N GLY A 58 6.31 -8.52 -3.58
CA GLY A 58 5.76 -9.31 -2.48
C GLY A 58 6.54 -10.62 -2.30
N ALA A 59 7.54 -10.61 -1.42
CA ALA A 59 8.18 -11.83 -0.94
C ALA A 59 7.12 -12.70 -0.24
N GLN A 60 6.67 -13.75 -0.93
CA GLN A 60 6.23 -15.04 -0.42
C GLN A 60 5.51 -15.06 0.96
N LEU A 61 4.54 -14.18 1.22
CA LEU A 61 3.63 -14.38 2.34
C LEU A 61 2.63 -15.45 1.94
N GLY A 62 2.86 -16.64 2.47
CA GLY A 62 2.18 -17.88 2.16
C GLY A 62 0.68 -17.74 1.96
N ARG A 63 0.27 -18.06 0.73
CA ARG A 63 -1.08 -18.38 0.25
C ARG A 63 -2.06 -18.75 1.37
N CYS A 64 -3.01 -17.86 1.64
CA CYS A 64 -4.41 -18.12 1.97
C CYS A 64 -5.14 -16.78 1.95
N VAL A 65 -5.45 -16.27 0.76
CA VAL A 65 -6.41 -15.17 0.66
C VAL A 65 -7.73 -15.67 0.09
N VAL A 66 -7.74 -16.62 -0.88
CA VAL A 66 -9.01 -17.08 -1.48
C VAL A 66 -8.94 -18.48 -2.13
N SER A 67 -8.28 -19.49 -1.53
CA SER A 67 -8.23 -20.82 -2.19
C SER A 67 -8.17 -22.00 -1.22
N GLY A 68 -9.33 -22.58 -0.91
CA GLY A 68 -9.49 -24.03 -0.81
C GLY A 68 -9.82 -24.65 0.54
N ASP A 69 -9.28 -24.15 1.65
CA ASP A 69 -9.37 -24.86 2.95
C ASP A 69 -10.02 -23.97 4.03
N GLN A 70 -11.36 -23.91 4.00
CA GLN A 70 -12.13 -23.24 5.04
C GLN A 70 -12.26 -24.16 6.25
N ARG A 71 -11.39 -23.97 7.25
CA ARG A 71 -11.49 -24.72 8.51
C ARG A 71 -12.65 -24.19 9.35
N LEU A 72 -13.50 -25.08 9.84
CA LEU A 72 -14.53 -24.79 10.83
C LEU A 72 -13.97 -25.03 12.23
N VAL A 73 -13.86 -23.98 13.04
CA VAL A 73 -13.42 -24.04 14.45
C VAL A 73 -14.32 -23.13 15.27
N ALA A 74 -14.78 -23.60 16.42
CA ALA A 74 -15.66 -22.85 17.33
C ALA A 74 -16.96 -22.33 16.67
N GLY A 75 -17.45 -23.03 15.64
CA GLY A 75 -18.64 -22.64 14.89
C GLY A 75 -18.43 -21.50 13.89
N LEU A 76 -17.19 -21.14 13.59
CA LEU A 76 -16.81 -20.15 12.58
C LEU A 76 -15.87 -20.75 11.53
N TYR A 77 -16.07 -20.37 10.28
CA TYR A 77 -15.08 -20.56 9.22
C TYR A 77 -14.02 -19.46 9.26
N CYS A 78 -12.81 -19.78 8.77
CA CYS A 78 -11.72 -18.79 8.69
C CYS A 78 -12.16 -17.48 8.01
N ARG A 79 -13.00 -17.55 6.97
CA ARG A 79 -13.53 -16.35 6.29
C ARG A 79 -14.44 -15.50 7.17
N GLU A 80 -15.27 -16.12 8.00
CA GLU A 80 -16.20 -15.40 8.87
C GLU A 80 -15.42 -14.67 9.97
N VAL A 81 -14.33 -15.25 10.46
CA VAL A 81 -13.43 -14.57 11.40
C VAL A 81 -12.83 -13.30 10.78
N LEU A 82 -12.42 -13.35 9.51
CA LEU A 82 -11.90 -12.17 8.81
C LEU A 82 -12.98 -11.09 8.60
N GLU A 83 -14.21 -11.50 8.30
CA GLU A 83 -15.36 -10.61 8.16
C GLU A 83 -15.71 -9.91 9.49
N LEU A 84 -15.54 -10.60 10.62
CA LEU A 84 -15.81 -10.08 11.97
C LEU A 84 -14.65 -9.26 12.57
N LEU A 85 -13.47 -9.25 11.93
CA LEU A 85 -12.25 -8.73 12.54
C LEU A 85 -12.29 -7.21 12.80
N SER A 86 -12.97 -6.43 11.95
CA SER A 86 -13.15 -4.99 12.20
C SER A 86 -13.99 -4.76 13.44
N ALA A 87 -15.19 -5.34 13.49
CA ALA A 87 -16.08 -5.24 14.64
C ALA A 87 -15.42 -5.76 15.94
N TYR A 88 -14.56 -6.78 15.85
CA TYR A 88 -13.76 -7.24 16.98
C TYR A 88 -12.78 -6.16 17.48
N LEU A 89 -12.05 -5.50 16.57
CA LEU A 89 -11.12 -4.42 16.93
C LEU A 89 -11.83 -3.18 17.49
N ASP A 90 -13.01 -2.89 16.97
CA ASP A 90 -13.84 -1.75 17.39
C ASP A 90 -14.63 -2.02 18.67
N GLY A 91 -14.63 -3.28 19.16
CA GLY A 91 -15.35 -3.68 20.38
C GLY A 91 -16.87 -3.77 20.20
N GLU A 92 -17.33 -3.92 18.96
CA GLU A 92 -18.75 -3.96 18.60
C GLU A 92 -19.35 -5.38 18.60
N LEU A 93 -18.51 -6.40 18.78
CA LEU A 93 -18.99 -7.78 18.90
C LEU A 93 -19.61 -8.03 20.27
N ASP A 94 -20.74 -8.76 20.26
CA ASP A 94 -21.26 -9.35 21.48
C ASP A 94 -20.28 -10.37 22.08
N GLU A 95 -20.45 -10.63 23.37
CA GLU A 95 -19.55 -11.48 24.14
C GLU A 95 -19.52 -12.95 23.65
N ALA A 96 -20.61 -13.45 23.06
CA ALA A 96 -20.63 -14.80 22.52
C ALA A 96 -19.80 -14.86 21.22
N ARG A 97 -19.98 -13.88 20.33
CA ARG A 97 -19.27 -13.79 19.06
C ARG A 97 -17.79 -13.51 19.25
N ARG A 98 -17.44 -12.65 20.21
CA ARG A 98 -16.06 -12.39 20.63
C ARG A 98 -15.36 -13.69 21.03
N ARG A 99 -16.01 -14.50 21.89
CA ARG A 99 -15.46 -15.80 22.33
C ARG A 99 -15.30 -16.80 21.19
N GLN A 100 -16.24 -16.83 20.24
CA GLN A 100 -16.12 -17.70 19.06
C GLN A 100 -14.90 -17.32 18.21
N VAL A 101 -14.68 -16.02 17.98
CA VAL A 101 -13.51 -15.51 17.24
C VAL A 101 -12.21 -15.88 17.97
N GLU A 102 -12.11 -15.60 19.27
CA GLU A 102 -10.93 -15.93 20.07
C GLU A 102 -10.63 -17.43 20.09
N SER A 103 -11.67 -18.26 20.26
CA SER A 103 -11.52 -19.72 20.21
C SER A 103 -11.13 -20.23 18.84
N HIS A 104 -11.60 -19.60 17.75
CA HIS A 104 -11.18 -19.97 16.40
C HIS A 104 -9.71 -19.65 16.17
N VAL A 105 -9.27 -18.44 16.53
CA VAL A 105 -7.87 -18.02 16.39
C VAL A 105 -6.94 -18.95 17.17
N ALA A 106 -7.32 -19.34 18.39
CA ALA A 106 -6.55 -20.28 19.19
C ALA A 106 -6.52 -21.72 18.63
N GLY A 107 -7.50 -22.11 17.80
CA GLY A 107 -7.63 -23.46 17.25
C GLY A 107 -7.27 -23.60 15.77
N CYS A 108 -6.80 -22.53 15.12
CA CYS A 108 -6.46 -22.50 13.71
C CYS A 108 -5.12 -21.78 13.51
N ASP A 109 -4.05 -22.54 13.26
CA ASP A 109 -2.68 -22.01 13.13
C ASP A 109 -2.56 -20.93 12.04
N TRP A 110 -3.40 -20.99 11.00
CA TRP A 110 -3.40 -19.96 9.97
C TRP A 110 -3.96 -18.64 10.50
N CYS A 111 -5.13 -18.68 11.14
CA CYS A 111 -5.74 -17.50 11.76
C CYS A 111 -4.87 -16.95 12.89
N GLU A 112 -4.19 -17.82 13.64
CA GLU A 112 -3.23 -17.41 14.66
C GLU A 112 -2.05 -16.61 14.05
N ARG A 113 -1.37 -17.16 13.04
CA ARG A 113 -0.24 -16.47 12.37
C ARG A 113 -0.67 -15.18 11.69
N PHE A 114 -1.82 -15.20 11.02
CA PHE A 114 -2.38 -14.02 10.39
C PHE A 114 -2.74 -12.96 11.43
N GLY A 115 -3.47 -13.34 12.48
CA GLY A 115 -3.89 -12.45 13.56
C GLY A 115 -2.71 -11.81 14.29
N ALA A 116 -1.64 -12.56 14.56
CA ALA A 116 -0.40 -12.04 15.13
C ALA A 116 0.26 -10.98 14.22
N SER A 117 0.35 -11.26 12.91
CA SER A 117 0.91 -10.32 11.93
C SER A 117 0.07 -9.05 11.81
N PHE A 118 -1.25 -9.20 11.77
CA PHE A 118 -2.19 -8.09 11.70
C PHE A 118 -2.16 -7.23 12.97
N ALA A 119 -2.14 -7.84 14.16
CA ALA A 119 -1.99 -7.14 15.43
C ALA A 119 -0.69 -6.34 15.50
N ALA A 120 0.41 -6.87 14.95
CA ALA A 120 1.68 -6.14 14.87
C ALA A 120 1.56 -4.87 13.99
N VAL A 121 0.86 -4.94 12.86
CA VAL A 121 0.59 -3.78 12.00
C VAL A 121 -0.27 -2.74 12.74
N VAL A 122 -1.36 -3.17 13.38
CA VAL A 122 -2.25 -2.28 14.15
C VAL A 122 -1.49 -1.60 15.28
N ARG A 123 -0.64 -2.33 16.01
CA ARG A 123 0.22 -1.76 17.06
C ARG A 123 1.17 -0.71 16.50
N ALA A 124 1.88 -1.03 15.41
CA ALA A 124 2.80 -0.09 14.77
C ALA A 124 2.07 1.19 14.32
N LEU A 125 0.85 1.07 13.76
CA LEU A 125 0.03 2.22 13.41
C LEU A 125 -0.33 3.06 14.64
N ARG A 126 -0.79 2.43 15.72
CA ARG A 126 -1.13 3.13 16.98
C ARG A 126 0.06 3.87 17.59
N GLU A 127 1.27 3.33 17.46
CA GLU A 127 2.50 3.95 17.95
C GLU A 127 2.98 5.12 17.08
N ASN A 128 2.68 5.10 15.78
CA ASN A 128 3.20 6.09 14.81
C ASN A 128 2.18 7.17 14.41
N ILE A 129 0.88 6.96 14.67
CA ILE A 129 -0.13 8.02 14.51
C ILE A 129 0.08 9.03 15.64
N ALA A 130 -0.03 10.32 15.30
CA ALA A 130 0.14 11.42 16.25
C ALA A 130 -0.58 11.12 17.56
N ALA A 131 0.16 11.17 18.66
CA ALA A 131 -0.37 10.83 19.97
C ALA A 131 -1.62 11.67 20.24
N PRO A 132 -2.71 11.06 20.75
CA PRO A 132 -3.87 11.83 21.15
C PRO A 132 -3.44 12.89 22.16
N THR A 133 -4.03 14.08 22.07
CA THR A 133 -3.77 15.14 23.04
C THR A 133 -4.00 14.58 24.45
N PRO A 134 -2.99 14.59 25.32
CA PRO A 134 -3.13 14.03 26.65
C PRO A 134 -4.26 14.75 27.39
N LEU A 135 -5.04 13.98 28.15
CA LEU A 135 -6.08 14.56 29.00
C LEU A 135 -5.44 15.44 30.07
N ASP A 136 -6.13 16.53 30.41
CA ASP A 136 -5.77 17.36 31.55
C ASP A 136 -5.64 16.48 32.83
N PRO A 137 -4.56 16.64 33.63
CA PRO A 137 -4.30 15.78 34.77
C PRO A 137 -5.43 15.75 35.81
N GLU A 138 -6.13 16.87 36.02
CA GLU A 138 -7.26 16.94 36.96
C GLU A 138 -8.43 16.09 36.45
N ARG A 139 -8.72 16.19 35.15
CA ARG A 139 -9.76 15.37 34.51
C ARG A 139 -9.40 13.88 34.53
N ALA A 140 -8.15 13.53 34.25
CA ALA A 140 -7.67 12.16 34.30
C ALA A 140 -7.77 11.56 35.71
N SER A 141 -7.35 12.29 36.74
CA SER A 141 -7.45 11.90 38.14
C SER A 141 -8.91 11.68 38.58
N ARG A 142 -9.80 12.58 38.16
CA ARG A 142 -11.23 12.49 38.43
C ARG A 142 -11.86 11.25 37.80
N LEU A 143 -11.54 10.96 36.54
CA LEU A 143 -12.00 9.76 35.83
C LEU A 143 -11.49 8.48 36.52
N ALA A 144 -10.19 8.41 36.82
CA ALA A 144 -9.58 7.26 37.49
C ALA A 144 -10.22 6.99 38.86
N SER A 145 -10.48 8.04 39.64
CA SER A 145 -11.15 7.93 40.93
C SER A 145 -12.57 7.36 40.82
N ARG A 146 -13.30 7.75 39.77
CA ARG A 146 -14.66 7.24 39.48
C ARG A 146 -14.63 5.76 39.07
N LEU A 147 -13.78 5.38 38.12
CA LEU A 147 -13.64 3.99 37.69
C LEU A 147 -13.23 3.07 38.85
N ALA A 148 -12.31 3.53 39.71
CA ALA A 148 -11.90 2.77 40.89
C ALA A 148 -13.03 2.60 41.93
N SER A 149 -13.94 3.58 42.03
CA SER A 149 -15.12 3.48 42.90
C SER A 149 -16.17 2.51 42.36
N GLU A 150 -16.35 2.45 41.03
CA GLU A 150 -17.29 1.52 40.38
C GLU A 150 -16.80 0.08 40.42
N ALA A 151 -15.49 -0.16 40.21
CA ALA A 151 -14.91 -1.49 40.28
C ALA A 151 -14.94 -2.12 41.70
N ARG A 152 -15.15 -1.31 42.75
CA ARG A 152 -15.29 -1.76 44.14
C ARG A 152 -16.73 -2.06 44.56
N ARG A 153 -17.70 -1.82 43.68
CA ARG A 153 -19.13 -1.96 43.93
C ARG A 153 -19.65 -3.26 43.32
#